data_AF-A0A7C9CVY4-F1
#
_entry.id   AF-A0A7C9CVY4-F1
#
_cell.length_a   1.000
_cell.length_b   1.000
_cell.length_c   1.000
_cell.angle_alpha   90.00
_cell.angle_beta   90.00
_cell.angle_gamma   90.00
#
_symmetry.space_group_name_H-M   'P 1'
#
loop_
_entity.id
_entity.type
_entity.pdbx_description
1 polymer ?
#
loop_
_entity_poly.entity_id
_entity_poly.type
_entity_poly.pdbx_seq_one_letter_code
_entity_poly.pdbx_strand_id
1 'polypeptide(L)'
;MAVASKDSTADDQALPDANVICRLCFSAENDGSESAKRMLPCRSCGKKYHRICLKTWSQHRDLFHWSSWTCPSCRVCEVCRRAGDSTKFKFCKRCDAAVHCYCMQPPHKNVSSGPYLCPKHTKCHSCGSNVPGNGLSVRWFLGYTCCDACGRLFTKGNYCPVCLKVYRDSEST
;
A
#
# COMPACT_ATOMS: atom_id res chain seq x y z
N MET A 1 -19.84 -59.88 51.58
CA MET A 1 -20.45 -58.53 51.61
C MET A 1 -19.58 -57.65 50.73
N ALA A 2 -19.98 -57.30 49.49
CA ALA A 2 -20.78 -56.12 49.10
C ALA A 2 -20.09 -54.81 49.53
N VAL A 3 -19.86 -53.75 48.75
CA VAL A 3 -20.44 -53.25 47.48
C VAL A 3 -19.48 -52.22 46.84
N ALA A 4 -19.72 -51.89 45.55
CA ALA A 4 -19.01 -50.94 44.70
C ALA A 4 -19.40 -49.46 44.88
N SER A 5 -18.57 -48.54 44.33
CA SER A 5 -18.92 -47.33 43.49
C SER A 5 -17.94 -46.18 43.76
N LYS A 6 -17.05 -45.83 42.81
CA LYS A 6 -17.17 -44.79 41.75
C LYS A 6 -17.06 -43.35 42.29
N ASP A 7 -16.01 -42.63 41.89
CA ASP A 7 -16.21 -41.26 41.42
C ASP A 7 -15.17 -40.86 40.35
N SER A 8 -15.62 -39.95 39.48
CA SER A 8 -15.09 -39.62 38.16
C SER A 8 -14.42 -38.24 38.17
N THR A 9 -13.87 -37.84 37.01
CA THR A 9 -13.45 -36.48 36.59
C THR A 9 -12.03 -36.05 37.02
N ALA A 10 -11.24 -35.38 36.19
CA ALA A 10 -11.55 -34.59 35.01
C ALA A 10 -10.47 -34.74 33.93
N ASP A 11 -10.95 -34.94 32.71
CA ASP A 11 -10.24 -34.81 31.45
C ASP A 11 -9.75 -33.35 31.33
N ASP A 12 -8.44 -33.14 31.19
CA ASP A 12 -7.84 -31.81 30.94
C ASP A 12 -8.15 -31.43 29.48
N GLN A 13 -9.40 -31.01 29.25
CA GLN A 13 -9.85 -30.52 27.96
C GLN A 13 -9.12 -29.20 27.68
N ALA A 14 -8.13 -29.30 26.79
CA ALA A 14 -7.53 -28.16 26.10
C ALA A 14 -8.62 -27.17 25.68
N LEU A 15 -8.43 -25.91 26.06
CA LEU A 15 -9.30 -24.79 25.69
C LEU A 15 -9.54 -24.75 24.16
N PRO A 16 -10.74 -24.32 23.72
CA PRO A 16 -11.23 -24.56 22.37
C PRO A 16 -10.31 -23.97 21.32
N ASP A 17 -10.10 -24.73 20.24
CA ASP A 17 -9.43 -24.33 19.00
C ASP A 17 -9.73 -22.87 18.64
N ALA A 18 -8.85 -21.96 19.07
CA ALA A 18 -8.98 -20.57 18.71
C ALA A 18 -8.82 -20.51 17.19
N ASN A 19 -9.76 -19.92 16.47
CA ASN A 19 -9.64 -19.77 15.04
C ASN A 19 -9.07 -18.40 14.70
N VAL A 20 -8.04 -18.38 13.85
CA VAL A 20 -7.44 -17.15 13.31
C VAL A 20 -8.21 -16.72 12.07
N ILE A 21 -8.90 -15.58 12.15
CA ILE A 21 -9.79 -15.12 11.06
C ILE A 21 -9.07 -14.10 10.17
N CYS A 22 -9.11 -14.33 8.86
CA CYS A 22 -8.69 -13.36 7.86
C CYS A 22 -9.70 -12.21 7.78
N ARG A 23 -9.26 -10.97 8.00
CA ARG A 23 -10.19 -9.82 8.00
C ARG A 23 -10.48 -9.23 6.60
N LEU A 24 -10.11 -9.93 5.53
CA LEU A 24 -10.48 -9.56 4.16
C LEU A 24 -11.52 -10.52 3.56
N CYS A 25 -11.34 -11.84 3.71
CA CYS A 25 -12.29 -12.84 3.21
C CYS A 25 -13.16 -13.46 4.31
N PHE A 26 -12.91 -13.14 5.58
CA PHE A 26 -13.62 -13.66 6.76
C PHE A 26 -13.52 -15.16 6.99
N SER A 27 -12.69 -15.87 6.23
CA SER A 27 -12.40 -17.29 6.46
C SER A 27 -11.54 -17.47 7.71
N ALA A 28 -11.83 -18.54 8.46
CA ALA A 28 -11.10 -18.98 9.63
C ALA A 28 -10.00 -19.98 9.24
N GLU A 29 -8.88 -19.91 9.95
CA GLU A 29 -7.80 -20.89 9.95
C GLU A 29 -7.66 -21.43 11.37
N ASN A 30 -7.44 -22.74 11.52
CA ASN A 30 -7.16 -23.32 12.83
C ASN A 30 -5.87 -22.68 13.39
N ASP A 31 -5.87 -22.24 14.65
CA ASP A 31 -4.66 -21.69 15.26
C ASP A 31 -3.53 -22.73 15.28
N GLY A 32 -2.30 -22.26 15.15
CA GLY A 32 -1.13 -23.13 15.01
C GLY A 32 -0.97 -23.84 13.66
N SER A 33 -1.96 -23.80 12.76
CA SER A 33 -1.83 -24.34 11.41
C SER A 33 -0.78 -23.61 10.57
N GLU A 34 -0.21 -24.28 9.57
CA GLU A 34 0.74 -23.67 8.63
C GLU A 34 0.11 -22.55 7.80
N SER A 35 -1.21 -22.59 7.55
CA SER A 35 -1.93 -21.49 6.91
C SER A 35 -2.00 -20.28 7.84
N ALA A 36 -2.40 -20.46 9.11
CA ALA A 36 -2.45 -19.40 10.12
C ALA A 36 -1.08 -18.75 10.37
N LYS A 37 -0.01 -19.55 10.48
CA LYS A 37 1.38 -19.04 10.64
C LYS A 37 1.85 -18.21 9.45
N ARG A 38 1.39 -18.51 8.24
CA ARG A 38 1.75 -17.77 7.02
C ARG A 38 0.95 -16.48 6.82
N MET A 39 -0.12 -16.26 7.59
CA MET A 39 -0.90 -15.02 7.55
C MET A 39 -0.08 -13.83 8.06
N LEU A 40 -0.30 -12.67 7.43
CA LEU A 40 0.39 -11.44 7.80
C LEU A 40 -0.42 -10.65 8.83
N PRO A 41 0.17 -10.26 9.97
CA PRO A 41 -0.48 -9.38 10.93
C PRO A 41 -0.43 -7.92 10.48
N CYS A 42 -1.48 -7.16 10.79
CA CYS A 42 -1.44 -5.71 10.72
C CYS A 42 -0.46 -5.16 11.77
N ARG A 43 0.46 -4.27 11.38
CA ARG A 43 1.39 -3.62 12.33
C ARG A 43 0.70 -2.86 13.46
N SER A 44 -0.48 -2.30 13.21
CA SER A 44 -1.16 -1.43 14.16
C SER A 44 -2.11 -2.17 15.11
N CYS A 45 -2.78 -3.24 14.66
CA CYS A 45 -3.81 -3.92 15.46
C CYS A 45 -3.64 -5.44 15.59
N GLY A 46 -2.58 -6.02 15.00
CA GLY A 46 -2.29 -7.46 15.11
C GLY A 46 -3.24 -8.40 14.34
N LYS A 47 -4.40 -7.92 13.88
CA LYS A 47 -5.37 -8.69 13.08
C LYS A 47 -4.68 -9.33 11.87
N LYS A 48 -5.08 -10.57 11.54
CA LYS A 48 -4.41 -11.43 10.56
C LYS A 48 -5.10 -11.38 9.20
N TYR A 49 -4.30 -11.57 8.16
CA TYR A 49 -4.74 -11.50 6.77
C TYR A 49 -4.00 -12.53 5.92
N HIS A 50 -4.70 -13.21 5.00
CA HIS A 50 -4.04 -14.08 4.03
C HIS A 50 -3.17 -13.28 3.07
N ARG A 51 -2.02 -13.84 2.70
CA ARG A 51 -1.11 -13.26 1.70
C ARG A 51 -1.79 -13.05 0.34
N ILE A 52 -2.62 -14.00 -0.08
CA ILE A 52 -3.34 -13.92 -1.36
C ILE A 52 -4.38 -12.79 -1.33
N CYS A 53 -5.19 -12.70 -0.27
CA CYS A 53 -6.14 -11.60 -0.10
C CYS A 53 -5.44 -10.24 -0.10
N LEU A 54 -4.29 -10.14 0.57
CA LEU A 54 -3.48 -8.93 0.57
C LEU A 54 -2.92 -8.59 -0.80
N LYS A 55 -2.44 -9.57 -1.57
CA LYS A 55 -1.92 -9.37 -2.94
C LYS A 55 -2.99 -8.81 -3.87
N THR A 56 -4.21 -9.33 -3.78
CA THR A 56 -5.35 -8.82 -4.55
C THR A 56 -5.73 -7.41 -4.10
N TRP A 57 -5.82 -7.18 -2.78
CA TRP A 57 -6.13 -5.86 -2.24
C TRP A 57 -5.06 -4.82 -2.59
N SER A 58 -3.77 -5.20 -2.55
CA SER A 58 -2.60 -4.34 -2.74
C SER A 58 -2.26 -4.11 -4.21
N GLN A 59 -3.21 -4.27 -5.13
CA GLN A 59 -2.99 -4.07 -6.55
C GLN A 59 -2.26 -2.74 -6.82
N HIS A 60 -1.19 -2.80 -7.62
CA HIS A 60 -0.27 -1.70 -7.91
C HIS A 60 0.61 -1.21 -6.75
N ARG A 61 0.70 -1.97 -5.65
CA ARG A 61 1.49 -1.68 -4.43
C ARG A 61 2.30 -2.92 -4.06
N ASP A 62 3.56 -2.95 -4.49
CA ASP A 62 4.42 -4.13 -4.39
C ASP A 62 5.86 -3.78 -3.99
N LEU A 63 6.20 -2.50 -3.83
CA LEU A 63 7.57 -2.07 -3.52
C LEU A 63 7.79 -1.71 -2.04
N PHE A 64 6.76 -1.78 -1.20
CA PHE A 64 6.88 -1.53 0.24
C PHE A 64 7.26 -2.81 1.00
N HIS A 65 7.85 -2.63 2.18
CA HIS A 65 8.16 -3.76 3.06
C HIS A 65 6.91 -4.25 3.80
N TRP A 66 6.53 -5.51 3.58
CA TRP A 66 5.34 -6.12 4.19
C TRP A 66 5.33 -6.14 5.72
N SER A 67 6.49 -6.03 6.38
CA SER A 67 6.58 -5.87 7.85
C SER A 67 6.05 -4.51 8.34
N SER A 68 6.01 -3.50 7.48
CA SER A 68 5.52 -2.15 7.80
C SER A 68 4.04 -1.93 7.48
N TRP A 69 3.40 -2.94 6.88
CA TRP A 69 2.03 -2.89 6.43
C TRP A 69 1.02 -2.57 7.54
N THR A 70 0.00 -1.79 7.18
CA THR A 70 -1.16 -1.51 8.04
C THR A 70 -2.46 -1.86 7.33
N CYS A 71 -3.41 -2.51 8.02
CA CYS A 71 -4.66 -2.93 7.41
C CYS A 71 -5.57 -1.73 7.03
N PRO A 72 -6.60 -1.95 6.19
CA PRO A 72 -7.49 -0.88 5.74
C PRO A 72 -8.15 -0.12 6.90
N SER A 73 -8.55 -0.83 7.96
CA SER A 73 -9.24 -0.23 9.11
C SER A 73 -8.34 0.58 10.03
N CYS A 74 -7.04 0.28 10.05
CA CYS A 74 -6.06 1.04 10.86
C CYS A 74 -5.36 2.13 10.05
N ARG A 75 -5.66 2.23 8.75
CA ARG A 75 -5.01 3.19 7.88
C ARG A 75 -5.52 4.59 8.18
N VAL A 76 -4.59 5.54 8.25
CA VAL A 76 -4.90 6.97 8.36
C VAL A 76 -4.24 7.72 7.22
N CYS A 77 -4.83 8.86 6.86
CA CYS A 77 -4.26 9.79 5.90
C CYS A 77 -2.97 10.42 6.45
N GLU A 78 -1.89 10.44 5.66
CA GLU A 78 -0.66 11.12 6.04
C GLU A 78 -0.84 12.62 6.25
N VAL A 79 -1.83 13.23 5.58
CA VAL A 79 -2.07 14.68 5.61
C VAL A 79 -3.01 15.05 6.75
N CYS A 80 -4.24 14.55 6.75
CA CYS A 80 -5.24 14.94 7.76
C CYS A 80 -5.23 14.07 9.02
N ARG A 81 -4.41 13.01 9.06
CA ARG A 81 -4.24 12.09 10.20
C ARG A 81 -5.53 11.38 10.65
N ARG A 82 -6.54 11.30 9.78
CA ARG A 82 -7.83 10.63 10.02
C ARG A 82 -7.98 9.41 9.12
N ALA A 83 -8.73 8.41 9.57
CA ALA A 83 -9.10 7.25 8.74
C ALA A 83 -10.06 7.68 7.62
N GLY A 84 -11.14 8.40 7.95
CA GLY A 84 -12.12 8.89 6.98
C GLY A 84 -12.72 7.77 6.12
N ASP A 85 -13.13 8.11 4.90
CA ASP A 85 -13.60 7.14 3.91
C ASP A 85 -12.42 6.38 3.30
N SER A 86 -12.39 5.06 3.50
CA SER A 86 -11.31 4.19 3.01
C SER A 86 -11.29 4.05 1.49
N THR A 87 -12.42 4.29 0.81
CA THR A 87 -12.53 4.24 -0.67
C THR A 87 -11.90 5.46 -1.34
N LYS A 88 -11.62 6.53 -0.57
CA LYS A 88 -10.99 7.76 -1.06
C LYS A 88 -9.47 7.75 -0.91
N PHE A 89 -8.88 6.66 -0.44
CA PHE A 89 -7.43 6.57 -0.29
C PHE A 89 -6.69 6.34 -1.61
N LYS A 90 -5.60 7.07 -1.75
CA LYS A 90 -4.49 6.83 -2.67
C LYS A 90 -3.32 6.30 -1.86
N PHE A 91 -2.68 5.26 -2.38
CA PHE A 91 -1.58 4.58 -1.69
C PHE A 91 -0.31 4.65 -2.54
N CYS A 92 0.79 5.06 -1.92
CA CYS A 92 2.07 5.09 -2.60
C CYS A 92 2.57 3.67 -2.91
N LYS A 93 2.91 3.39 -4.16
CA LYS A 93 3.49 2.10 -4.57
C LYS A 93 4.76 1.73 -3.78
N ARG A 94 5.55 2.73 -3.36
CA ARG A 94 6.88 2.54 -2.74
C ARG A 94 6.88 2.45 -1.22
N CYS A 95 6.11 3.29 -0.53
CA CYS A 95 6.06 3.27 0.94
C CYS A 95 4.69 2.89 1.51
N ASP A 96 3.72 2.60 0.65
CA ASP A 96 2.34 2.28 1.01
C ASP A 96 1.61 3.38 1.81
N ALA A 97 2.21 4.56 1.97
CA ALA A 97 1.60 5.69 2.64
C ALA A 97 0.26 6.08 1.97
N ALA A 98 -0.76 6.29 2.80
CA ALA A 98 -2.12 6.56 2.35
C ALA A 98 -2.43 8.06 2.45
N VAL A 99 -3.04 8.61 1.40
CA VAL A 99 -3.49 10.01 1.35
C VAL A 99 -4.89 10.01 0.76
N HIS A 100 -5.85 10.70 1.37
CA HIS A 100 -7.15 10.87 0.72
C HIS A 100 -6.99 11.68 -0.58
N CYS A 101 -7.70 11.33 -1.65
CA CYS A 101 -7.60 12.02 -2.93
C CYS A 101 -7.86 13.53 -2.82
N TYR A 102 -8.73 13.95 -1.90
CA TYR A 102 -9.04 15.35 -1.61
C TYR A 102 -8.03 16.03 -0.66
N CYS A 103 -7.16 15.27 0.01
CA CYS A 103 -6.05 15.82 0.82
C CYS A 103 -4.76 16.00 0.00
N MET A 104 -4.75 15.59 -1.26
CA MET A 104 -3.64 15.81 -2.17
C MET A 104 -3.58 17.28 -2.61
N GLN A 105 -2.43 17.73 -3.10
CA GLN A 105 -2.27 19.06 -3.69
C GLN A 105 -1.92 18.92 -5.18
N PRO A 106 -2.79 19.38 -6.10
CA PRO A 106 -4.15 19.88 -5.85
C PRO A 106 -5.12 18.76 -5.43
N PRO A 107 -6.26 19.10 -4.80
CA PRO A 107 -7.27 18.12 -4.40
C PRO A 107 -7.92 17.42 -5.60
N HIS A 108 -8.11 16.11 -5.49
CA HIS A 108 -8.83 15.31 -6.49
C HIS A 108 -10.21 14.89 -5.96
N LYS A 109 -11.23 14.96 -6.83
CA LYS A 109 -12.60 14.52 -6.51
C LYS A 109 -12.71 12.99 -6.37
N ASN A 110 -11.99 12.26 -7.22
CA ASN A 110 -12.04 10.80 -7.30
C ASN A 110 -10.64 10.19 -7.24
N VAL A 111 -10.58 8.95 -6.77
CA VAL A 111 -9.36 8.14 -6.82
C VAL A 111 -9.15 7.70 -8.26
N SER A 112 -8.10 8.21 -8.93
CA SER A 112 -7.75 7.73 -10.28
C SER A 112 -7.31 6.25 -10.27
N SER A 113 -7.41 5.56 -11.41
CA SER A 113 -6.87 4.21 -11.55
C SER A 113 -5.34 4.23 -11.71
N GLY A 114 -4.72 3.07 -11.48
CA GLY A 114 -3.29 2.87 -11.72
C GLY A 114 -2.36 3.24 -10.54
N PRO A 115 -1.04 3.07 -10.73
CA PRO A 115 -0.04 3.29 -9.69
C PRO A 115 0.07 4.77 -9.31
N TYR A 116 0.39 5.00 -8.05
CA TYR A 116 0.64 6.33 -7.49
C TYR A 116 1.96 6.33 -6.71
N LEU A 117 2.75 7.39 -6.85
CA LEU A 117 3.90 7.67 -6.00
C LEU A 117 3.65 8.97 -5.23
N CYS A 118 3.86 8.93 -3.91
CA CYS A 118 3.70 10.11 -3.08
C CYS A 118 4.86 11.09 -3.28
N PRO A 119 4.72 12.37 -2.88
CA PRO A 119 5.75 13.39 -3.08
C PRO A 119 7.14 13.02 -2.54
N LYS A 120 7.21 12.18 -1.50
CA LYS A 120 8.48 11.65 -0.94
C LYS A 120 9.26 10.76 -1.92
N HIS A 121 8.58 10.23 -2.95
CA HIS A 121 9.12 9.25 -3.91
C HIS A 121 8.96 9.68 -5.37
N THR A 122 8.51 10.91 -5.63
CA THR A 122 8.45 11.47 -6.99
C THR A 122 9.59 12.47 -7.17
N LYS A 123 10.42 12.26 -8.20
CA LYS A 123 11.51 13.17 -8.56
C LYS A 123 11.77 13.07 -10.05
N CYS A 124 11.89 14.22 -10.71
CA CYS A 124 12.25 14.26 -12.11
C CYS A 124 13.72 13.87 -12.29
N HIS A 125 13.98 12.86 -13.12
CA HIS A 125 15.33 12.39 -13.46
C HIS A 125 16.16 13.45 -14.21
N SER A 126 15.51 14.24 -15.07
CA SER A 126 16.18 15.27 -15.87
C SER A 126 16.54 16.51 -15.06
N CYS A 127 15.55 17.13 -14.38
CA CYS A 127 15.75 18.43 -13.70
C CYS A 127 15.75 18.36 -12.17
N GLY A 128 15.51 17.18 -11.58
CA GLY A 128 15.49 17.01 -10.12
C GLY A 128 14.24 17.54 -9.40
N SER A 129 13.27 18.12 -10.11
CA SER A 129 12.02 18.62 -9.51
C SER A 129 11.25 17.53 -8.76
N ASN A 130 10.80 17.82 -7.54
CA ASN A 130 9.91 16.94 -6.77
C ASN A 130 8.41 17.25 -7.00
N VAL A 131 8.11 18.20 -7.90
CA VAL A 131 6.74 18.55 -8.29
C VAL A 131 6.50 18.23 -9.77
N PRO A 132 5.27 17.83 -10.15
CA PRO A 132 4.92 17.49 -11.53
C PRO A 132 5.09 18.65 -12.50
N GLY A 133 4.99 19.90 -12.10
CA GLY A 133 5.19 21.02 -13.00
C GLY A 133 5.00 22.35 -12.29
N ASN A 134 5.10 23.44 -13.05
CA ASN A 134 4.78 24.78 -12.57
C ASN A 134 3.25 24.98 -12.64
N GLY A 135 2.66 25.55 -11.58
CA GLY A 135 1.24 25.87 -11.53
C GLY A 135 0.33 24.66 -11.23
N LEU A 136 -0.75 24.50 -12.00
CA LEU A 136 -1.82 23.53 -11.74
C LEU A 136 -1.60 22.14 -12.37
N SER A 137 -0.49 21.94 -13.11
CA SER A 137 -0.23 20.65 -13.74
C SER A 137 0.09 19.58 -12.71
N VAL A 138 -0.71 18.51 -12.70
CA VAL A 138 -0.50 17.32 -11.85
C VAL A 138 0.15 16.17 -12.60
N ARG A 139 0.51 16.41 -13.86
CA ARG A 139 0.92 15.35 -14.76
C ARG A 139 2.38 14.97 -14.55
N TRP A 140 2.60 13.69 -14.34
CA TRP A 140 3.92 13.08 -14.42
C TRP A 140 4.00 12.17 -15.65
N PHE A 141 5.18 12.10 -16.24
CA PHE A 141 5.56 11.19 -17.31
C PHE A 141 6.44 10.06 -16.78
N LEU A 142 6.57 8.99 -17.58
CA LEU A 142 7.49 7.88 -17.33
C LEU A 142 7.37 7.29 -15.91
N GLY A 143 6.13 7.11 -15.43
CA GLY A 143 5.87 6.55 -14.11
C GLY A 143 6.39 7.39 -12.94
N TYR A 144 6.14 8.71 -12.96
CA TYR A 144 6.56 9.67 -11.91
C TYR A 144 8.06 9.98 -11.85
N THR A 145 8.79 9.69 -12.93
CA THR A 145 10.22 10.01 -13.05
C THR A 145 10.50 11.21 -13.94
N CYS A 146 9.46 11.80 -14.55
CA CYS A 146 9.64 12.95 -15.43
C CYS A 146 8.50 13.97 -15.22
N CYS A 147 8.85 15.21 -14.86
CA CYS A 147 7.85 16.26 -14.67
C CYS A 147 7.21 16.66 -16.01
N ASP A 148 6.09 17.36 -15.99
CA ASP A 148 5.33 17.79 -17.17
C ASP A 148 6.17 18.59 -18.17
N ALA A 149 7.04 19.48 -17.69
CA ALA A 149 7.94 20.27 -18.54
C ALA A 149 8.97 19.39 -19.25
N CYS A 150 9.67 18.52 -18.51
CA CYS A 150 10.64 17.60 -19.09
C CYS A 150 9.95 16.54 -19.96
N GLY A 151 8.79 16.03 -19.56
CA GLY A 151 8.04 15.03 -20.30
C GLY A 151 7.62 15.53 -21.67
N ARG A 152 7.23 16.80 -21.79
CA ARG A 152 6.97 17.43 -23.10
C ARG A 152 8.20 17.46 -24.01
N LEU A 153 9.40 17.70 -23.47
CA LEU A 153 10.65 17.63 -24.25
C LEU A 153 10.96 16.19 -24.66
N PHE A 154 10.77 15.24 -23.74
CA PHE A 154 10.96 13.82 -24.03
C PHE A 154 10.05 13.34 -25.16
N THR A 155 8.76 13.72 -25.15
CA THR A 155 7.80 13.40 -26.22
C THR A 155 8.18 14.02 -27.57
N LYS A 156 8.89 15.15 -27.58
CA LYS A 156 9.41 15.78 -28.80
C LYS A 156 10.68 15.12 -29.34
N GLY A 157 11.29 14.18 -28.62
CA GLY A 157 12.56 13.56 -28.99
C GLY A 157 13.80 14.29 -28.47
N ASN A 158 13.64 15.33 -27.64
CA ASN A 158 14.76 16.12 -27.12
C ASN A 158 15.33 15.47 -25.86
N TYR A 159 15.97 14.31 -26.00
CA TYR A 159 16.61 13.60 -24.89
C TYR A 159 17.80 12.77 -25.35
N CYS A 160 18.76 12.57 -24.45
CA CYS A 160 19.88 11.69 -24.70
C CYS A 160 19.42 10.21 -24.66
N PRO A 161 19.62 9.40 -25.72
CA PRO A 161 19.17 8.01 -25.74
C PRO A 161 19.93 7.11 -24.74
N VAL A 162 21.08 7.56 -24.23
CA VAL A 162 21.89 6.82 -23.26
C VAL A 162 21.39 7.05 -21.84
N CYS A 163 21.27 8.31 -21.41
CA CYS A 163 20.93 8.64 -20.01
C CYS A 163 19.47 9.05 -19.79
N LEU A 164 18.69 9.19 -20.88
CA LEU A 164 17.28 9.60 -20.91
C LEU A 164 17.00 10.99 -20.32
N LYS A 165 18.02 11.81 -20.10
CA LYS A 165 17.85 13.21 -19.71
C LYS A 165 17.44 14.05 -20.90
N VAL A 166 16.47 14.92 -20.70
CA VAL A 166 16.05 15.88 -21.72
C VAL A 166 17.01 17.07 -21.77
N TYR A 167 17.17 17.64 -22.96
CA TYR A 167 17.91 18.87 -23.19
C TYR A 167 16.99 19.92 -23.84
N ARG A 168 17.37 21.19 -23.74
CA ARG A 168 16.70 22.30 -24.44
C ARG A 168 17.49 22.62 -25.69
N ASP A 169 16.81 23.06 -26.75
CA ASP A 169 17.45 23.36 -28.04
C ASP A 169 18.50 24.50 -27.94
N SER A 170 18.53 25.24 -26.83
CA SER A 170 19.57 26.22 -26.51
C SER A 170 20.89 25.60 -26.01
N GLU A 171 20.96 24.28 -25.82
CA GLU A 171 22.13 23.53 -25.35
C GLU A 171 22.70 22.60 -26.43
N SER A 172 22.45 22.88 -27.71
CA SER A 172 23.19 22.27 -28.81
C SER A 172 24.61 22.85 -28.84
N THR A 173 25.59 22.07 -28.39
CA THR A 173 27.01 22.30 -28.74
C THR A 173 27.22 21.99 -30.21
#